data_AF-A0AAW8E820-F1
#
_entry.id   AF-A0AAW8E820-F1
#
_cell.length_a   1.000
_cell.length_b   1.000
_cell.length_c   1.000
_cell.angle_alpha   90.00
_cell.angle_beta   90.00
_cell.angle_gamma   90.00
#
_symmetry.space_group_name_H-M   'P 1'
#
loop_
_entity.id
_entity.type
_entity.pdbx_description
1 polymer ?
#
loop_
_entity_poly.entity_id
_entity_poly.type
_entity_poly.pdbx_seq_one_letter_code
_entity_poly.pdbx_strand_id
1 'polypeptide(L)'
;MTKSSSRIPVAILGSGNIGTDLLYKLRRNPRFDLRLLAGIDAASEGLARARELGCATSTDGVEPVLEAADVFSRQVAPQPMPVIDNDSILMGYANVYGGYAHPIKHAAQLYGCDARELVLRLGERKVVAAQEDVVIEEAQRLGALLRKAA
;
A
#
# COMPACT_ATOMS: atom_id res chain seq x y z
N MET A 1 -3.32 0.66 36.60
CA MET A 1 -3.92 1.80 35.87
C MET A 1 -3.89 1.47 34.38
N THR A 2 -5.03 1.01 33.84
CA THR A 2 -5.18 0.65 32.42
C THR A 2 -5.12 1.92 31.58
N LYS A 3 -4.09 2.07 30.72
CA LYS A 3 -4.06 3.13 29.69
C LYS A 3 -5.37 3.03 28.90
N SER A 4 -6.19 4.07 28.95
CA SER A 4 -7.30 4.25 28.01
C SER A 4 -6.74 4.09 26.61
N SER A 5 -7.20 3.06 25.89
CA SER A 5 -6.78 2.75 24.53
C SER A 5 -7.32 3.83 23.58
N SER A 6 -6.68 5.00 23.54
CA SER A 6 -7.03 6.05 22.59
C SER A 6 -6.78 5.54 21.17
N ARG A 7 -7.84 5.44 20.37
CA ARG A 7 -7.76 5.07 18.94
C ARG A 7 -6.78 6.00 18.21
N ILE A 8 -6.11 5.46 17.21
CA ILE A 8 -5.13 6.20 16.40
C ILE A 8 -5.91 7.04 15.37
N PRO A 9 -5.82 8.37 15.41
CA PRO A 9 -6.48 9.23 14.43
C PRO A 9 -5.87 9.03 13.05
N VAL A 10 -6.71 8.93 12.02
CA VAL A 10 -6.28 8.73 10.64
C VAL A 10 -7.00 9.72 9.72
N ALA A 11 -6.28 10.23 8.73
CA ALA A 11 -6.82 10.88 7.56
C ALA A 11 -6.49 10.07 6.29
N ILE A 12 -7.39 10.08 5.32
CA ILE A 12 -7.15 9.56 3.97
C ILE A 12 -6.99 10.77 3.04
N LEU A 13 -5.88 10.82 2.31
CA LEU A 13 -5.66 11.76 1.22
C LEU A 13 -5.82 11.03 -0.11
N GLY A 14 -6.80 11.45 -0.90
CA GLY A 14 -7.20 10.83 -2.15
C GLY A 14 -8.52 10.06 -2.01
N SER A 15 -9.52 10.44 -2.82
CA SER A 15 -10.89 9.89 -2.79
C SER A 15 -11.20 8.87 -3.88
N GLY A 16 -10.18 8.41 -4.60
CA GLY A 16 -10.31 7.35 -5.60
C GLY A 16 -10.43 5.95 -5.01
N ASN A 17 -10.37 4.93 -5.86
CA ASN A 17 -10.60 3.52 -5.48
C ASN A 17 -9.76 3.04 -4.29
N ILE A 18 -8.47 3.41 -4.23
CA ILE A 18 -7.58 3.04 -3.11
C ILE A 18 -8.03 3.71 -1.81
N GLY A 19 -8.38 5.00 -1.84
CA GLY A 19 -8.87 5.72 -0.67
C GLY A 19 -10.19 5.14 -0.17
N THR A 20 -11.09 4.77 -1.08
CA THR A 20 -12.36 4.10 -0.75
C THR A 20 -12.15 2.70 -0.17
N ASP A 21 -11.20 1.92 -0.67
CA ASP A 21 -10.85 0.62 -0.08
C ASP A 21 -10.27 0.78 1.34
N LEU A 22 -9.36 1.75 1.52
CA LEU A 22 -8.79 2.11 2.82
C LEU A 22 -9.86 2.54 3.82
N LEU A 23 -10.87 3.33 3.40
CA LEU A 23 -12.03 3.73 4.20
C LEU A 23 -12.66 2.50 4.88
N TYR A 24 -12.97 1.46 4.11
CA TYR A 24 -13.59 0.23 4.62
C TYR A 24 -12.63 -0.58 5.50
N LYS A 25 -11.35 -0.68 5.12
CA LYS A 25 -10.32 -1.39 5.91
C LYS A 25 -10.13 -0.74 7.28
N LEU A 26 -10.04 0.59 7.34
CA LEU A 26 -9.91 1.33 8.60
C LEU A 26 -11.17 1.21 9.46
N ARG A 27 -12.36 1.28 8.85
CA ARG A 27 -13.64 1.16 9.58
C ARG A 27 -13.79 -0.17 10.31
N ARG A 28 -13.28 -1.25 9.72
CA ARG A 28 -13.31 -2.61 10.29
C ARG A 28 -12.30 -2.82 11.41
N ASN A 29 -11.34 -1.92 11.60
CA ASN A 29 -10.28 -2.07 12.58
C ASN A 29 -10.50 -1.13 13.79
N PRO A 30 -10.76 -1.67 14.99
CA PRO A 30 -11.09 -0.86 16.17
C PRO A 30 -9.93 0.01 16.67
N ARG A 31 -8.70 -0.22 16.20
CA ARG A 31 -7.53 0.59 16.59
C ARG A 31 -7.51 1.96 15.92
N PHE A 32 -8.14 2.11 14.76
CA PHE A 32 -8.10 3.35 13.96
C PHE A 32 -9.37 4.17 14.14
N ASP A 33 -9.22 5.48 14.11
CA ASP A 33 -10.29 6.48 14.17
C ASP A 33 -10.17 7.35 12.91
N LEU A 34 -10.91 7.01 11.86
CA LEU A 34 -10.90 7.77 10.62
C LEU A 34 -11.66 9.08 10.82
N ARG A 35 -10.95 10.21 10.72
CA ARG A 35 -11.52 11.54 11.00
C ARG A 35 -11.77 12.36 9.74
N LEU A 36 -10.98 12.15 8.69
CA LEU A 36 -10.99 12.97 7.50
C LEU A 36 -10.73 12.11 6.25
N LEU A 37 -11.51 12.33 5.19
CA LEU A 37 -11.17 11.91 3.83
C LEU A 37 -11.16 13.14 2.93
N ALA A 38 -9.99 13.48 2.38
CA ALA A 38 -9.80 14.64 1.52
C ALA A 38 -9.53 14.20 0.07
N GLY A 39 -10.09 14.93 -0.89
CA GLY A 39 -9.90 14.69 -2.32
C GLY A 39 -9.98 16.00 -3.10
N ILE A 40 -9.93 15.93 -4.43
CA ILE A 40 -10.09 17.09 -5.33
C ILE A 40 -11.37 17.03 -6.18
N ASP A 41 -11.97 15.84 -6.28
CA ASP A 41 -13.17 15.61 -7.08
C ASP A 41 -14.39 15.47 -6.16
N ALA A 42 -15.26 16.48 -6.15
CA ALA A 42 -16.47 16.51 -5.35
C ALA A 42 -17.46 15.37 -5.67
N ALA A 43 -17.43 14.85 -6.90
CA ALA A 43 -18.29 13.76 -7.36
C ALA A 43 -17.70 12.37 -7.08
N SER A 44 -16.49 12.29 -6.51
CA SER A 44 -15.85 11.01 -6.24
C SER A 44 -16.64 10.14 -5.27
N GLU A 45 -16.71 8.84 -5.58
CA GLU A 45 -17.40 7.86 -4.74
C GLU A 45 -16.83 7.84 -3.31
N GLY A 46 -15.49 7.96 -3.16
CA GLY A 46 -14.85 7.94 -1.84
C GLY A 46 -15.36 9.03 -0.90
N LEU A 47 -15.58 10.26 -1.39
CA LEU A 47 -16.17 11.33 -0.58
C LEU A 47 -17.64 11.05 -0.27
N ALA A 48 -18.41 10.54 -1.23
CA ALA A 48 -19.81 10.19 -1.00
C ALA A 48 -19.94 9.12 0.11
N ARG A 49 -19.14 8.05 0.04
CA ARG A 49 -19.09 6.99 1.06
C ARG A 49 -18.62 7.49 2.41
N ALA A 50 -17.60 8.35 2.44
CA ALA A 50 -17.12 8.94 3.69
C ALA A 50 -18.21 9.76 4.39
N ARG A 51 -18.99 10.55 3.65
CA ARG A 51 -20.15 11.29 4.18
C ARG A 51 -21.24 10.37 4.72
N GLU A 52 -21.60 9.32 3.98
CA GLU A 52 -22.56 8.30 4.43
C GLU A 52 -22.14 7.63 5.75
N LEU A 53 -20.84 7.44 5.95
CA LEU A 53 -20.26 6.86 7.16
C LEU A 53 -19.99 7.88 8.29
N GLY A 54 -20.36 9.15 8.10
CA GLY A 54 -20.19 10.21 9.10
C GLY A 54 -18.75 10.71 9.27
N CYS A 55 -17.87 10.49 8.30
CA CYS A 55 -16.51 11.04 8.29
C CYS A 55 -16.52 12.48 7.76
N ALA A 56 -15.63 13.34 8.28
CA ALA A 56 -15.43 14.65 7.67
C ALA A 56 -14.84 14.49 6.27
N THR A 57 -15.27 15.33 5.34
CA THR A 57 -14.80 15.29 3.94
C THR A 57 -14.44 16.68 3.45
N SER A 58 -13.42 16.78 2.59
CA SER A 58 -13.07 18.03 1.91
C SER A 58 -12.68 17.77 0.45
N THR A 59 -12.92 18.78 -0.38
CA THR A 59 -12.54 18.85 -1.79
C THR A 59 -11.32 19.74 -2.04
N ASP A 60 -10.70 20.27 -0.98
CA ASP A 60 -9.60 21.24 -1.05
C ASP A 60 -8.23 20.55 -1.18
N GLY A 61 -8.23 19.30 -1.64
CA GLY A 61 -7.02 18.52 -1.82
C GLY A 61 -6.31 18.22 -0.49
N VAL A 62 -5.09 18.73 -0.33
CA VAL A 62 -4.20 18.38 0.79
C VAL A 62 -4.33 19.33 1.99
N GLU A 63 -4.83 20.55 1.77
CA GLU A 63 -4.89 21.61 2.79
C GLU A 63 -5.46 21.17 4.15
N PRO A 64 -6.66 20.55 4.25
CA PRO A 64 -7.23 20.17 5.54
C PRO A 64 -6.40 19.11 6.29
N VAL A 65 -5.58 18.33 5.58
CA VAL A 65 -4.68 17.35 6.19
C VAL A 65 -3.46 18.07 6.79
N LEU A 66 -2.93 19.10 6.12
CA LEU A 66 -1.81 19.89 6.60
C LEU A 66 -2.20 20.75 7.80
N GLU A 67 -3.36 21.40 7.76
CA GLU A 67 -3.90 22.19 8.86
C GLU A 67 -4.11 21.35 10.14
N ALA A 68 -4.37 20.06 9.98
CA ALA A 68 -4.57 19.11 11.06
C ALA A 68 -3.37 18.15 11.28
N ALA A 69 -2.18 18.48 10.77
CA ALA A 69 -1.01 17.59 10.82
C ALA A 69 -0.67 17.14 12.26
N ASP A 70 -0.80 18.01 13.25
CA ASP A 70 -0.55 17.68 14.67
C ASP A 70 -1.50 16.61 15.23
N VAL A 71 -2.71 16.50 14.66
CA VAL A 71 -3.67 15.44 15.01
C VAL A 71 -3.21 14.10 14.47
N PHE A 72 -2.65 14.09 13.25
CA PHE A 72 -2.30 12.88 12.50
C PHE A 72 -0.82 12.46 12.64
N SER A 73 0.02 13.28 13.26
CA SER A 73 1.46 13.04 13.44
C SER A 73 1.81 11.86 14.36
N ARG A 74 0.81 11.25 15.02
CA ARG A 74 0.99 10.08 15.90
C ARG A 74 1.32 8.83 15.08
N GLN A 75 2.61 8.56 14.91
CA GLN A 75 3.11 7.39 14.20
C GLN A 75 2.85 6.10 14.99
N VAL A 76 2.39 5.05 14.29
CA VAL A 76 2.22 3.69 14.85
C VAL A 76 3.58 2.98 14.98
N ALA A 77 4.54 3.36 14.12
CA ALA A 77 5.97 3.10 14.20
C ALA A 77 6.69 4.07 13.25
N PRO A 78 7.93 4.52 13.56
CA PRO A 78 8.75 5.24 12.59
C PRO A 78 9.02 4.31 11.39
N GLN A 79 8.59 4.71 10.20
CA GLN A 79 9.00 4.07 8.95
C GLN A 79 10.29 4.76 8.47
N PRO A 80 11.35 4.01 8.14
CA PRO A 80 12.51 4.61 7.48
C PRO A 80 12.09 5.21 6.14
N MET A 81 12.67 6.35 5.78
CA MET A 81 12.45 6.93 4.46
C MET A 81 12.92 5.95 3.38
N PRO A 82 12.18 5.81 2.26
CA PRO A 82 12.64 5.02 1.13
C PRO A 82 14.00 5.50 0.64
N VAL A 83 14.88 4.55 0.32
CA VAL A 83 16.21 4.80 -0.26
C VAL A 83 16.28 4.20 -1.65
N ILE A 84 17.09 4.81 -2.53
CA ILE A 84 17.40 4.22 -3.83
C ILE A 84 18.45 3.13 -3.60
N ASP A 85 18.03 1.88 -3.72
CA ASP A 85 18.86 0.68 -3.63
C ASP A 85 18.80 -0.14 -4.93
N ASN A 86 19.58 -1.23 -4.99
CA ASN A 86 19.63 -2.10 -6.16
C ASN A 86 18.26 -2.67 -6.56
N ASP A 87 17.40 -2.98 -5.60
CA ASP A 87 16.07 -3.52 -5.87
C ASP A 87 15.18 -2.44 -6.51
N SER A 88 15.19 -1.23 -5.98
CA SER A 88 14.45 -0.09 -6.54
C SER A 88 14.90 0.26 -7.96
N ILE A 89 16.21 0.21 -8.24
CA ILE A 89 16.78 0.45 -9.57
C ILE A 89 16.32 -0.63 -10.55
N LEU A 90 16.40 -1.90 -10.16
CA LEU A 90 16.00 -3.01 -11.00
C LEU A 90 14.49 -3.00 -11.29
N MET A 91 13.67 -2.74 -10.28
CA MET A 91 12.22 -2.62 -10.44
C MET A 91 11.86 -1.43 -11.32
N GLY A 92 12.57 -0.30 -11.20
CA GLY A 92 12.43 0.84 -12.09
C GLY A 92 12.78 0.49 -13.55
N TYR A 93 13.90 -0.21 -13.77
CA TYR A 93 14.30 -0.69 -15.09
C TYR A 93 13.28 -1.65 -15.71
N ALA A 94 12.74 -2.58 -14.91
CA ALA A 94 11.79 -3.60 -15.36
C ALA A 94 10.33 -3.10 -15.42
N ASN A 95 10.05 -1.83 -15.09
CA ASN A 95 8.70 -1.26 -14.95
C ASN A 95 7.79 -2.04 -13.98
N VAL A 96 8.34 -2.48 -12.85
CA VAL A 96 7.62 -3.21 -11.81
C VAL A 96 7.25 -2.28 -10.66
N TYR A 97 6.02 -2.39 -10.14
CA TYR A 97 5.53 -1.59 -9.03
C TYR A 97 6.41 -1.72 -7.77
N GLY A 98 7.02 -0.62 -7.32
CA GLY A 98 7.98 -0.57 -6.20
C GLY A 98 7.47 -1.19 -4.88
N GLY A 99 6.15 -1.22 -4.65
CA GLY A 99 5.56 -1.88 -3.49
C GLY A 99 5.80 -3.38 -3.41
N TYR A 100 6.27 -4.02 -4.49
CA TYR A 100 6.60 -5.44 -4.52
C TYR A 100 7.98 -5.81 -3.97
N ALA A 101 8.81 -4.84 -3.54
CA ALA A 101 10.15 -5.14 -3.03
C ALA A 101 10.15 -6.22 -1.91
N HIS A 102 9.26 -6.09 -0.92
CA HIS A 102 9.14 -7.07 0.16
C HIS A 102 8.45 -8.38 -0.29
N PRO A 103 7.30 -8.35 -1.00
CA PRO A 103 6.68 -9.54 -1.59
C PRO A 103 7.63 -10.38 -2.45
N ILE A 104 8.42 -9.76 -3.32
CA ILE A 104 9.38 -10.43 -4.22
C ILE A 104 10.46 -11.13 -3.41
N LYS A 105 11.09 -10.45 -2.45
CA LYS A 105 12.11 -11.05 -1.58
C LYS A 105 11.56 -12.26 -0.82
N HIS A 106 10.38 -12.09 -0.24
CA HIS A 106 9.72 -13.16 0.50
C HIS A 106 9.37 -14.36 -0.39
N ALA A 107 8.79 -14.13 -1.57
CA ALA A 107 8.44 -15.19 -2.51
C ALA A 107 9.68 -15.89 -3.07
N ALA A 108 10.71 -15.13 -3.45
CA ALA A 108 11.97 -15.68 -3.95
C ALA A 108 12.64 -16.60 -2.93
N GLN A 109 12.67 -16.19 -1.65
CA GLN A 109 13.16 -17.02 -0.55
C GLN A 109 12.29 -18.27 -0.35
N LEU A 110 10.96 -18.12 -0.35
CA LEU A 110 10.03 -19.22 -0.10
C LEU A 110 10.11 -20.32 -1.17
N TYR A 111 10.30 -19.94 -2.44
CA TYR A 111 10.32 -20.87 -3.57
C TYR A 111 11.72 -21.19 -4.09
N GLY A 112 12.77 -20.62 -3.47
CA GLY A 112 14.16 -20.87 -3.83
C GLY A 112 14.51 -20.42 -5.25
N CYS A 113 14.00 -19.27 -5.68
CA CYS A 113 14.34 -18.68 -6.98
C CYS A 113 15.14 -17.39 -6.83
N ASP A 114 15.80 -16.99 -7.92
CA ASP A 114 16.53 -15.72 -7.95
C ASP A 114 15.56 -14.53 -7.98
N ALA A 115 15.72 -13.59 -7.05
CA ALA A 115 14.83 -12.44 -6.92
C ALA A 115 14.96 -11.47 -8.11
N ARG A 116 16.16 -11.36 -8.70
CA ARG A 116 16.39 -10.49 -9.87
C ARG A 116 15.67 -11.04 -11.09
N GLU A 117 15.79 -12.34 -11.36
CA GLU A 117 15.06 -13.01 -12.43
C GLU A 117 13.54 -12.87 -12.24
N LEU A 118 13.06 -13.04 -11.00
CA LEU A 118 11.65 -12.83 -10.68
C LEU A 118 11.17 -11.42 -11.05
N VAL A 119 11.92 -10.37 -10.70
CA VAL A 119 11.59 -8.98 -11.08
C VAL A 119 11.53 -8.83 -12.60
N LEU A 120 12.50 -9.37 -13.34
CA LEU A 120 12.53 -9.26 -14.80
C LEU A 120 11.32 -9.95 -15.45
N ARG A 121 10.93 -11.14 -14.96
CA ARG A 121 9.73 -11.86 -15.43
C ARG A 121 8.44 -11.11 -15.13
N LEU A 122 8.33 -10.49 -13.97
CA LEU A 122 7.18 -9.65 -13.63
C LEU A 122 7.09 -8.42 -14.55
N GLY A 123 8.23 -7.84 -14.92
CA GLY A 123 8.31 -6.78 -15.93
C GLY A 123 7.82 -7.23 -17.31
N GLU A 124 8.26 -8.40 -17.78
CA GLU A 124 7.77 -9.01 -19.04
C GLU A 124 6.25 -9.24 -19.03
N ARG A 125 5.70 -9.64 -17.87
CA ARG A 125 4.26 -9.84 -17.65
C ARG A 125 3.46 -8.55 -17.47
N LYS A 126 4.12 -7.38 -17.40
CA LYS A 126 3.50 -6.06 -17.21
C LYS A 126 2.59 -6.00 -15.98
N VAL A 127 3.04 -6.58 -14.88
CA VAL A 127 2.27 -6.65 -13.63
C VAL A 127 2.06 -5.23 -13.07
N VAL A 128 0.81 -4.92 -12.72
CA VAL A 128 0.43 -3.65 -12.07
C VAL A 128 0.27 -3.86 -10.57
N ALA A 129 0.17 -2.77 -9.80
CA ALA A 129 -0.06 -2.84 -8.35
C ALA A 129 -1.33 -3.67 -8.00
N ALA A 130 -1.34 -4.28 -6.81
CA ALA A 130 -2.42 -5.13 -6.28
C ALA A 130 -2.57 -6.52 -6.96
N GLN A 131 -1.50 -7.01 -7.57
CA GLN A 131 -1.37 -8.33 -8.21
C GLN A 131 -0.27 -9.16 -7.52
N GLU A 132 -0.24 -9.16 -6.19
CA GLU A 132 0.73 -9.92 -5.39
C GLU A 132 0.63 -11.44 -5.61
N ASP A 133 -0.54 -11.93 -6.03
CA ASP A 133 -0.77 -13.31 -6.43
C ASP A 133 0.09 -13.72 -7.64
N VAL A 134 0.25 -12.81 -8.61
CA VAL A 134 1.10 -13.03 -9.79
C VAL A 134 2.58 -13.15 -9.40
N VAL A 135 3.02 -12.38 -8.38
CA VAL A 135 4.38 -12.48 -7.82
C VAL A 135 4.64 -13.89 -7.27
N ILE A 136 3.66 -14.43 -6.53
CA ILE A 136 3.74 -15.77 -5.94
C ILE A 136 3.75 -16.85 -7.02
N GLU A 137 2.86 -16.75 -8.00
CA GLU A 137 2.76 -17.68 -9.14
C GLU A 137 4.09 -17.76 -9.90
N GLU A 138 4.68 -16.61 -10.23
CA GLU A 138 5.91 -16.54 -11.00
C GLU A 138 7.11 -17.10 -10.22
N ALA A 139 7.17 -16.83 -8.92
CA ALA A 139 8.20 -17.38 -8.04
C ALA A 139 8.10 -18.91 -7.94
N GLN A 140 6.88 -19.47 -7.82
CA GLN A 140 6.65 -20.90 -7.86
C GLN A 140 7.13 -21.52 -9.18
N ARG A 141 6.83 -20.87 -10.31
CA ARG A 141 7.23 -21.31 -11.65
C ARG A 141 8.75 -21.37 -11.77
N LEU A 142 9.46 -20.31 -11.37
CA LEU A 142 10.92 -20.24 -11.41
C LEU A 142 11.57 -21.29 -10.49
N GLY A 143 11.08 -21.42 -9.26
CA GLY A 143 11.58 -22.44 -8.33
C GLY A 143 11.37 -23.88 -8.82
N ALA A 144 10.25 -24.15 -9.52
CA ALA A 144 10.01 -25.45 -10.13
C ALA A 144 10.97 -25.75 -11.31
N LEU A 145 11.32 -24.75 -12.12
CA LEU A 145 12.26 -24.91 -13.23
C LEU A 145 13.68 -25.23 -12.74
N LEU A 146 14.15 -24.52 -11.71
CA LEU A 146 15.47 -24.76 -11.12
C LEU A 146 15.62 -26.19 -10.58
N ARG A 147 14.59 -26.70 -9.89
CA ARG A 147 14.58 -28.08 -9.36
C ARG A 147 14.57 -29.15 -10.45
N LYS A 148 14.03 -28.86 -11.63
CA LYS A 148 14.04 -29.79 -12.77
C LYS A 148 15.38 -29.81 -13.50
N ALA A 149 16.20 -28.77 -13.34
CA ALA A 149 17.49 -28.62 -13.99
C ALA A 149 18.67 -29.13 -13.13
N ALA A 150 18.42 -29.47 -11.86
CA ALA A 150 19.37 -30.03 -10.91
C ALA A 150 19.24 -31.56 -10.83
#